data_AF-A0A1R0ZTU7-F1
#
_entry.id   AF-A0A1R0ZTU7-F1
#
_cell.length_a   1.000
_cell.length_b   1.000
_cell.length_c   1.000
_cell.angle_alpha   90.00
_cell.angle_beta   90.00
_cell.angle_gamma   90.00
#
_symmetry.space_group_name_H-M   'P 1'
#
loop_
_entity.id
_entity.type
_entity.pdbx_description
1 polymer ?
#
loop_
_entity_poly.entity_id
_entity_poly.type
_entity_poly.pdbx_seq_one_letter_code
_entity_poly.pdbx_strand_id
1 'polypeptide(L)'
;MLNKNELISSLLLMAKEWGLTDITPHVLSEGGNLIIHLAPYPIVARIAIVLSEADGEYAYKIQDRELLVARYLHSKNVPVLLPTSLVDAGPHNVADTWLTLWAYVPPAALQPPSPKEAVDLINKLSKAMKDFEGDVPMLGVWERTCQSAQRLRQNPDERIQALLQKFHKWDKQMRKELGLLVPSHGDAHAGNLIPSPEGWLWMDFEDISLMPYYWDLASYVGNLVLFGGTQEPTFTCMLNHSDIVSDKKTFGFAVSARILMSTLGNLDFALAGHGDLEFATKQLELAEPILQQIDLLTGETLKGE
;
A
#
# COMPACT_ATOMS: atom_id res chain seq x y z
N MET A 1 -3.34 -13.35 -21.45
CA MET A 1 -2.89 -11.95 -21.67
C MET A 1 -3.47 -11.35 -22.94
N LEU A 2 -4.45 -10.46 -22.79
CA LEU A 2 -4.86 -9.54 -23.87
C LEU A 2 -3.66 -8.69 -24.31
N ASN A 3 -3.57 -8.41 -25.60
CA ASN A 3 -2.52 -7.55 -26.13
C ASN A 3 -2.77 -6.11 -25.66
N LYS A 4 -1.76 -5.44 -25.11
CA LYS A 4 -1.81 -4.02 -24.70
C LYS A 4 -2.47 -3.12 -25.76
N ASN A 5 -2.15 -3.34 -27.05
CA ASN A 5 -2.72 -2.54 -28.14
C ASN A 5 -4.23 -2.77 -28.31
N GLU A 6 -4.72 -3.99 -28.05
CA GLU A 6 -6.14 -4.33 -28.08
C GLU A 6 -6.89 -3.68 -26.91
N LEU A 7 -6.29 -3.68 -25.70
CA LEU A 7 -6.83 -2.99 -24.53
C LEU A 7 -6.92 -1.48 -24.77
N ILE A 8 -5.87 -0.86 -25.29
CA ILE A 8 -5.89 0.56 -25.64
C ILE A 8 -6.97 0.84 -26.69
N SER A 9 -7.07 0.01 -27.74
CA SER A 9 -8.09 0.19 -28.77
C SER A 9 -9.51 0.07 -28.21
N SER A 10 -9.75 -0.90 -27.33
CA SER A 10 -11.04 -1.12 -26.67
C SER A 10 -11.40 0.03 -25.72
N LEU A 11 -10.41 0.54 -24.97
CA LEU A 11 -10.58 1.71 -24.11
C LEU A 11 -10.96 2.94 -24.93
N LEU A 12 -10.30 3.17 -26.08
CA LEU A 12 -10.62 4.30 -26.95
C LEU A 12 -12.01 4.20 -27.60
N LEU A 13 -12.50 2.98 -27.86
CA LEU A 13 -13.87 2.77 -28.33
C LEU A 13 -14.89 3.10 -27.23
N MET A 14 -14.68 2.57 -26.02
CA MET A 14 -15.50 2.85 -24.86
C MET A 14 -15.50 4.36 -24.51
N ALA A 15 -14.35 5.03 -24.60
CA ALA A 15 -14.25 6.46 -24.31
C ALA A 15 -15.13 7.33 -25.24
N LYS A 16 -15.35 6.89 -26.49
CA LYS A 16 -16.29 7.56 -27.40
C LYS A 16 -17.74 7.47 -26.91
N GLU A 17 -18.12 6.39 -26.24
CA GLU A 17 -19.45 6.22 -25.65
C GLU A 17 -19.66 7.19 -24.48
N TRP A 18 -18.58 7.56 -23.77
CA TRP A 18 -18.58 8.63 -22.77
C TRP A 18 -18.53 10.05 -23.38
N GLY A 19 -18.53 10.18 -24.70
CA GLY A 19 -18.43 11.46 -25.40
C GLY A 19 -17.02 12.04 -25.46
N LEU A 20 -15.99 11.24 -25.16
CA LEU A 20 -14.59 11.65 -25.26
C LEU A 20 -14.04 11.30 -26.66
N THR A 21 -13.68 12.31 -27.45
CA THR A 21 -13.16 12.14 -28.81
C THR A 21 -11.75 12.70 -28.94
N ASP A 22 -11.06 12.39 -30.05
CA ASP A 22 -9.73 12.95 -30.35
C ASP A 22 -8.67 12.65 -29.26
N ILE A 23 -8.81 11.50 -28.61
CA ILE A 23 -7.90 11.06 -27.54
C ILE A 23 -6.56 10.61 -28.13
N THR A 24 -5.48 11.12 -27.54
CA THR A 24 -4.12 10.57 -27.66
C THR A 24 -3.78 9.83 -26.36
N PRO A 25 -3.73 8.49 -26.36
CA PRO A 25 -3.41 7.74 -25.15
C PRO A 25 -1.90 7.80 -24.85
N HIS A 26 -1.54 8.20 -23.64
CA HIS A 26 -0.17 8.20 -23.15
C HIS A 26 -0.02 7.18 -22.01
N VAL A 27 0.74 6.12 -22.25
CA VAL A 27 1.03 5.11 -21.23
C VAL A 27 1.99 5.72 -20.20
N LEU A 28 1.53 5.80 -18.95
CA LEU A 28 2.30 6.32 -17.82
C LEU A 28 3.07 5.21 -17.09
N SER A 29 2.46 4.03 -16.98
CA SER A 29 3.06 2.85 -16.33
C SER A 29 2.45 1.57 -16.89
N GLU A 30 3.26 0.51 -16.92
CA GLU A 30 2.89 -0.83 -17.38
C GLU A 30 3.47 -1.87 -16.41
N GLY A 31 2.59 -2.61 -15.75
CA GLY A 31 2.92 -3.67 -14.80
C GLY A 31 1.68 -4.50 -14.46
N GLY A 32 1.42 -4.75 -13.18
CA GLY A 32 0.18 -5.40 -12.74
C GLY A 32 -1.08 -4.63 -13.16
N ASN A 33 -0.94 -3.30 -13.24
CA ASN A 33 -1.90 -2.37 -13.81
C ASN A 33 -1.32 -1.71 -15.07
N LEU A 34 -2.17 -1.36 -16.03
CA LEU A 34 -1.84 -0.47 -17.15
C LEU A 34 -2.45 0.91 -16.88
N ILE A 35 -1.59 1.92 -16.78
CA ILE A 35 -1.98 3.29 -16.43
C ILE A 35 -1.83 4.18 -17.66
N ILE A 36 -2.93 4.80 -18.11
CA ILE A 36 -2.98 5.55 -19.37
C ILE A 36 -3.62 6.91 -19.15
N HIS A 37 -2.93 8.00 -19.48
CA HIS A 37 -3.51 9.33 -19.60
C HIS A 37 -4.22 9.50 -20.95
N LEU A 38 -5.48 9.93 -20.91
CA LEU A 38 -6.37 10.12 -22.07
C LEU A 38 -6.36 11.58 -22.57
N ALA A 39 -5.20 12.08 -23.01
CA ALA A 39 -5.06 13.46 -23.46
C ALA A 39 -5.98 13.77 -24.66
N PRO A 40 -6.54 15.00 -24.77
CA PRO A 40 -6.30 16.16 -23.91
C PRO A 40 -7.16 16.18 -22.63
N TYR A 41 -8.01 15.17 -22.40
CA TYR A 41 -8.81 15.11 -21.18
C TYR A 41 -7.92 14.81 -19.98
N PRO A 42 -8.10 15.50 -18.84
CA PRO A 42 -7.35 15.25 -17.62
C PRO A 42 -7.87 13.98 -16.92
N ILE A 43 -7.84 12.84 -17.62
CA ILE A 43 -8.34 11.55 -17.17
C ILE A 43 -7.23 10.51 -17.30
N VAL A 44 -7.02 9.73 -16.24
CA VAL A 44 -6.16 8.56 -16.22
C VAL A 44 -7.03 7.31 -16.10
N ALA A 45 -6.90 6.39 -17.05
CA ALA A 45 -7.43 5.05 -16.92
C ALA A 45 -6.42 4.15 -16.17
N ARG A 46 -6.88 3.49 -15.09
CA ARG A 46 -6.16 2.43 -14.39
C ARG A 46 -6.83 1.10 -14.73
N ILE A 47 -6.17 0.25 -15.50
CA ILE A 47 -6.69 -1.06 -15.94
C ILE A 47 -6.00 -2.16 -15.13
N ALA A 48 -6.76 -2.97 -14.39
CA ALA A 48 -6.22 -4.02 -13.51
C ALA A 48 -6.00 -5.34 -14.25
N ILE A 49 -4.92 -5.41 -15.03
CA ILE A 49 -4.60 -6.54 -15.92
C ILE A 49 -4.47 -7.85 -15.14
N VAL A 50 -3.50 -7.92 -14.22
CA VAL A 50 -3.16 -9.18 -13.54
C VAL A 50 -4.30 -9.64 -12.64
N LEU A 51 -4.94 -8.69 -11.95
CA LEU A 51 -6.02 -9.00 -11.03
C LEU A 51 -7.26 -9.51 -11.77
N SER A 52 -7.62 -8.90 -12.91
CA SER A 52 -8.76 -9.36 -13.71
C SER A 52 -8.50 -10.73 -14.34
N GLU A 53 -7.27 -11.02 -14.76
CA GLU A 53 -6.90 -12.34 -15.30
C GLU A 53 -6.94 -13.43 -14.21
N ALA A 54 -6.60 -13.10 -12.96
CA ALA A 54 -6.64 -14.02 -11.84
C ALA A 54 -8.06 -14.25 -11.30
N ASP A 55 -8.81 -13.17 -11.06
CA ASP A 55 -10.17 -13.18 -10.53
C ASP A 55 -10.88 -11.85 -10.84
N GLY A 56 -11.72 -11.87 -11.88
CA GLY A 56 -12.46 -10.70 -12.32
C GLY A 56 -13.47 -10.15 -11.30
N GLU A 57 -14.12 -11.01 -10.51
CA GLU A 57 -15.06 -10.52 -9.49
C GLU A 57 -14.32 -9.82 -8.35
N TYR A 58 -13.18 -10.39 -7.95
CA TYR A 58 -12.31 -9.80 -6.94
C TYR A 58 -11.69 -8.47 -7.43
N ALA A 59 -11.28 -8.41 -8.70
CA ALA A 59 -10.79 -7.18 -9.33
C ALA A 59 -11.81 -6.04 -9.28
N TYR A 60 -13.07 -6.33 -9.63
CA TYR A 60 -14.17 -5.38 -9.52
C TYR A 60 -14.32 -4.85 -8.09
N LYS A 61 -14.38 -5.75 -7.10
CA LYS A 61 -14.58 -5.37 -5.68
C LYS A 61 -13.45 -4.49 -5.16
N ILE A 62 -12.21 -4.76 -5.55
CA ILE A 62 -11.06 -3.93 -5.17
C ILE A 62 -11.19 -2.53 -5.76
N GLN A 63 -11.44 -2.44 -7.07
CA GLN A 63 -11.53 -1.15 -7.76
C GLN A 63 -12.71 -0.31 -7.29
N ASP A 64 -13.88 -0.92 -7.06
CA ASP A 64 -15.05 -0.23 -6.51
C ASP A 64 -14.76 0.35 -5.12
N ARG A 65 -14.14 -0.46 -4.25
CA ARG A 65 -13.71 -0.03 -2.92
C ARG A 65 -12.69 1.11 -2.98
N GLU A 66 -11.72 1.04 -3.90
CA GLU A 66 -10.71 2.08 -4.08
C GLU A 66 -11.35 3.45 -4.37
N LEU A 67 -12.35 3.48 -5.26
CA LEU A 67 -13.11 4.69 -5.61
C LEU A 67 -13.89 5.23 -4.40
N LEU A 68 -14.53 4.35 -3.63
CA LEU A 68 -15.30 4.73 -2.44
C LEU A 68 -14.39 5.34 -1.36
N VAL A 69 -13.24 4.73 -1.11
CA VAL A 69 -12.27 5.18 -0.10
C VAL A 69 -11.68 6.54 -0.47
N ALA A 70 -11.28 6.74 -1.72
CA ALA A 70 -10.75 8.03 -2.17
C ALA A 70 -11.78 9.16 -1.98
N ARG A 71 -13.05 8.92 -2.35
CA ARG A 71 -14.14 9.90 -2.14
C ARG A 71 -14.38 10.18 -0.66
N TYR A 72 -14.40 9.13 0.16
CA TYR A 72 -14.58 9.25 1.61
C TYR A 72 -13.44 10.08 2.25
N LEU A 73 -12.19 9.75 1.96
CA LEU A 73 -11.03 10.45 2.52
C LEU A 73 -11.00 11.91 2.09
N HIS A 74 -11.36 12.21 0.84
CA HIS A 74 -11.52 13.58 0.40
C HIS A 74 -12.60 14.34 1.20
N SER A 75 -13.73 13.70 1.50
CA SER A 75 -14.77 14.30 2.37
C SER A 75 -14.29 14.60 3.79
N LYS A 76 -13.23 13.91 4.24
CA LYS A 76 -12.52 14.15 5.51
C LYS A 76 -11.36 15.13 5.37
N ASN A 77 -11.25 15.82 4.23
CA ASN A 77 -10.18 16.74 3.88
C ASN A 77 -8.78 16.09 3.82
N VAL A 78 -8.67 14.78 3.68
CA VAL A 78 -7.38 14.11 3.44
C VAL A 78 -6.96 14.39 1.99
N PRO A 79 -5.69 14.78 1.74
CA PRO A 79 -5.21 14.98 0.38
C PRO A 79 -5.03 13.62 -0.31
N VAL A 80 -5.92 13.31 -1.26
CA VAL A 80 -5.95 12.04 -1.98
C VAL A 80 -6.15 12.30 -3.47
N LEU A 81 -5.63 11.41 -4.31
CA LEU A 81 -5.98 11.36 -5.73
C LEU A 81 -7.47 11.05 -5.84
N LEU A 82 -8.18 11.85 -6.65
CA LEU A 82 -9.62 11.71 -6.82
C LEU A 82 -9.98 10.97 -8.11
N PRO A 83 -11.06 10.17 -8.09
CA PRO A 83 -11.72 9.73 -9.31
C PRO A 83 -12.09 10.92 -10.19
N THR A 84 -12.10 10.75 -11.50
CA THR A 84 -12.56 11.83 -12.40
C THR A 84 -14.03 12.15 -12.15
N SER A 85 -14.40 13.42 -12.31
CA SER A 85 -15.79 13.89 -12.27
C SER A 85 -16.37 14.21 -13.65
N LEU A 86 -15.57 14.07 -14.72
CA LEU A 86 -15.97 14.38 -16.10
C LEU A 86 -16.89 13.32 -16.70
N VAL A 87 -16.75 12.08 -16.24
CA VAL A 87 -17.51 10.89 -16.65
C VAL A 87 -17.69 10.00 -15.43
N ASP A 88 -18.53 8.96 -15.54
CA ASP A 88 -18.60 7.95 -14.48
C ASP A 88 -17.25 7.26 -14.32
N ALA A 89 -16.73 7.18 -13.09
CA ALA A 89 -15.38 6.74 -12.81
C ALA A 89 -15.19 5.21 -12.87
N GLY A 90 -16.29 4.46 -12.95
CA GLY A 90 -16.31 3.01 -12.99
C GLY A 90 -16.56 2.37 -11.62
N PRO A 91 -16.23 1.08 -11.44
CA PRO A 91 -15.44 0.26 -12.39
C PRO A 91 -16.17 -0.04 -13.71
N HIS A 92 -15.45 0.03 -14.83
CA HIS A 92 -15.94 -0.36 -16.17
C HIS A 92 -15.23 -1.61 -16.67
N ASN A 93 -15.90 -2.44 -17.47
CA ASN A 93 -15.30 -3.64 -18.05
C ASN A 93 -14.86 -3.37 -19.50
N VAL A 94 -13.54 -3.37 -19.75
CA VAL A 94 -12.95 -3.26 -21.08
C VAL A 94 -12.31 -4.58 -21.47
N ALA A 95 -12.87 -5.26 -22.48
CA ALA A 95 -12.37 -6.56 -22.95
C ALA A 95 -12.10 -7.54 -21.80
N ASP A 96 -13.12 -7.81 -20.97
CA ASP A 96 -13.06 -8.70 -19.80
C ASP A 96 -12.06 -8.28 -18.71
N THR A 97 -11.56 -7.04 -18.76
CA THR A 97 -10.62 -6.47 -17.79
C THR A 97 -11.23 -5.25 -17.12
N TRP A 98 -11.15 -5.14 -15.79
CA TRP A 98 -11.74 -4.01 -15.06
C TRP A 98 -10.83 -2.78 -15.07
N LEU A 99 -11.46 -1.61 -15.22
CA LEU A 99 -10.79 -0.31 -15.20
C LEU A 99 -11.52 0.71 -14.33
N THR A 100 -10.76 1.63 -13.74
CA THR A 100 -11.26 2.84 -13.10
C THR A 100 -10.65 4.10 -13.71
N LEU A 101 -11.35 5.23 -13.59
CA LEU A 101 -10.95 6.51 -14.14
C LEU A 101 -10.67 7.54 -13.05
N TRP A 102 -9.48 8.11 -13.10
CA TRP A 102 -8.94 9.04 -12.12
C TRP A 102 -8.66 10.39 -12.74
N ALA A 103 -8.65 11.45 -11.93
CA ALA A 103 -8.19 12.75 -12.39
C ALA A 103 -6.70 12.68 -12.74
N TYR A 104 -6.31 13.20 -13.90
CA TYR A 104 -4.91 13.36 -14.24
C TYR A 104 -4.29 14.48 -13.40
N VAL A 105 -3.23 14.14 -12.66
CA VAL A 105 -2.42 15.11 -11.91
C VAL A 105 -1.17 15.42 -12.72
N PRO A 106 -0.98 16.68 -13.16
CA PRO A 106 0.24 17.07 -13.86
C PRO A 106 1.48 16.86 -12.99
N PRO A 107 2.62 16.43 -13.56
CA PRO A 107 3.85 16.29 -12.80
C PRO A 107 4.23 17.59 -12.09
N ALA A 108 4.48 17.51 -10.79
CA ALA A 108 5.00 18.61 -9.98
C ALA A 108 6.35 18.25 -9.37
N ALA A 109 7.24 19.23 -9.27
CA ALA A 109 8.50 19.09 -8.57
C ALA A 109 8.34 19.58 -7.13
N LEU A 110 8.03 18.66 -6.22
CA LEU A 110 8.03 18.92 -4.78
C LEU A 110 9.30 18.35 -4.15
N GLN A 111 9.82 19.05 -3.15
CA GLN A 111 10.84 18.46 -2.28
C GLN A 111 10.19 17.34 -1.46
N PRO A 112 10.90 16.23 -1.19
CA PRO A 112 10.42 15.22 -0.26
C PRO A 112 9.98 15.85 1.05
N PRO A 113 8.86 15.40 1.65
CA PRO A 113 8.37 15.97 2.89
C PRO A 113 9.43 15.81 3.98
N SER A 114 9.61 16.85 4.79
CA SER A 114 10.39 16.74 6.03
C SER A 114 9.77 15.68 6.95
N PRO A 115 10.52 15.14 7.92
CA PRO A 115 9.99 14.16 8.88
C PRO A 115 8.68 14.60 9.55
N LYS A 116 8.55 15.89 9.88
CA LYS A 116 7.33 16.41 10.50
C LYS A 116 6.15 16.46 9.51
N GLU A 117 6.37 16.94 8.29
CA GLU A 117 5.34 16.96 7.24
C GLU A 117 4.87 15.55 6.88
N ALA A 118 5.82 14.61 6.80
CA ALA A 118 5.54 13.20 6.58
C ALA A 118 4.64 12.63 7.68
N VAL A 119 4.98 12.85 8.95
CA VAL A 119 4.16 12.44 10.11
C VAL A 119 2.76 13.06 10.05
N ASP A 120 2.66 14.34 9.72
CA ASP A 120 1.37 15.02 9.63
C ASP A 120 0.48 14.46 8.50
N LEU A 121 1.08 14.16 7.33
CA LEU A 121 0.40 13.53 6.19
C LEU A 121 -0.16 12.15 6.53
N ILE A 122 0.69 11.26 7.07
CA ILE A 122 0.29 9.89 7.39
C ILE A 122 -0.67 9.82 8.59
N ASN A 123 -0.49 10.69 9.58
CA ASN A 123 -1.39 10.76 10.73
C ASN A 123 -2.79 11.24 10.32
N LYS A 124 -2.87 12.22 9.40
CA LYS A 124 -4.14 12.70 8.84
C LYS A 124 -4.87 11.59 8.09
N LEU A 125 -4.15 10.84 7.24
CA LEU A 125 -4.70 9.67 6.55
C LEU A 125 -5.20 8.62 7.55
N SER A 126 -4.32 8.18 8.46
CA SER A 126 -4.61 7.10 9.41
C SER A 126 -5.80 7.42 10.33
N LYS A 127 -5.95 8.68 10.76
CA LYS A 127 -7.10 9.11 11.56
C LYS A 127 -8.41 9.03 10.78
N ALA A 128 -8.43 9.50 9.53
CA ALA A 128 -9.63 9.46 8.72
C ALA A 128 -10.01 8.03 8.32
N MET A 129 -9.02 7.19 8.00
CA MET A 129 -9.20 5.78 7.63
C MET A 129 -9.94 4.99 8.71
N LYS A 130 -9.60 5.20 9.99
CA LYS A 130 -10.21 4.47 11.13
C LYS A 130 -11.73 4.55 11.19
N ASP A 131 -12.30 5.65 10.69
CA ASP A 131 -13.75 5.90 10.71
C ASP A 131 -14.43 5.47 9.40
N PHE A 132 -13.73 4.79 8.48
CA PHE A 132 -14.33 4.27 7.25
C PHE A 132 -15.20 3.04 7.52
N GLU A 133 -16.49 3.12 7.18
CA GLU A 133 -17.49 2.07 7.47
C GLU A 133 -17.79 1.14 6.28
N GLY A 134 -16.96 1.13 5.23
CA GLY A 134 -17.16 0.27 4.07
C GLY A 134 -16.81 -1.21 4.33
N ASP A 135 -17.14 -2.07 3.37
CA ASP A 135 -16.67 -3.47 3.39
C ASP A 135 -15.16 -3.50 3.17
N VAL A 136 -14.40 -4.03 4.13
CA VAL A 136 -12.94 -4.00 4.15
C VAL A 136 -12.40 -5.40 4.48
N PRO A 137 -11.48 -5.96 3.64
CA PRO A 137 -10.86 -7.24 3.91
C PRO A 137 -10.10 -7.27 5.24
N MET A 138 -10.20 -8.37 5.96
CA MET A 138 -9.43 -8.56 7.18
C MET A 138 -7.99 -8.94 6.86
N LEU A 139 -7.02 -8.22 7.44
CA LEU A 139 -5.59 -8.53 7.33
C LEU A 139 -5.06 -8.63 5.88
N GLY A 140 -5.67 -7.95 4.91
CA GLY A 140 -5.43 -8.13 3.46
C GLY A 140 -3.96 -8.34 3.06
N VAL A 141 -3.11 -7.33 3.25
CA VAL A 141 -1.68 -7.41 2.90
C VAL A 141 -0.92 -8.48 3.71
N TRP A 142 -1.34 -8.72 4.95
CA TRP A 142 -0.74 -9.72 5.83
C TRP A 142 -1.06 -11.15 5.39
N GLU A 143 -2.29 -11.41 4.96
CA GLU A 143 -2.70 -12.72 4.42
C GLU A 143 -1.92 -13.07 3.15
N ARG A 144 -1.61 -12.09 2.29
CA ARG A 144 -0.68 -12.32 1.17
C ARG A 144 0.70 -12.73 1.65
N THR A 145 1.22 -12.10 2.71
CA THR A 145 2.50 -12.52 3.28
C THR A 145 2.42 -13.87 3.98
N CYS A 146 1.29 -14.29 4.55
CA CYS A 146 1.13 -15.66 5.05
C CYS A 146 1.39 -16.69 3.93
N GLN A 147 0.97 -16.39 2.69
CA GLN A 147 1.27 -17.24 1.53
C GLN A 147 2.77 -17.22 1.17
N SER A 148 3.41 -16.06 1.19
CA SER A 148 4.87 -15.94 1.01
C SER A 148 5.64 -16.71 2.08
N ALA A 149 5.25 -16.56 3.35
CA ALA A 149 5.85 -17.28 4.46
C ALA A 149 5.72 -18.81 4.29
N GLN A 150 4.58 -19.29 3.80
CA GLN A 150 4.37 -20.70 3.49
C GLN A 150 5.30 -21.20 2.37
N ARG A 151 5.52 -20.40 1.31
CA ARG A 151 6.45 -20.74 0.22
C ARG A 151 7.91 -20.73 0.69
N LEU A 152 8.27 -19.80 1.57
CA LEU A 152 9.60 -19.69 2.16
C LEU A 152 9.91 -20.74 3.24
N ARG A 153 8.91 -21.47 3.73
CA ARG A 153 9.03 -22.40 4.87
C ARG A 153 10.17 -23.41 4.77
N GLN A 154 10.46 -23.91 3.58
CA GLN A 154 11.50 -24.93 3.35
C GLN A 154 12.85 -24.35 2.91
N ASN A 155 13.00 -23.02 2.94
CA ASN A 155 14.26 -22.38 2.55
C ASN A 155 15.35 -22.68 3.60
N PRO A 156 16.56 -23.13 3.20
CA PRO A 156 17.62 -23.51 4.14
C PRO A 156 18.33 -22.33 4.82
N ASP A 157 18.11 -21.08 4.40
CA ASP A 157 18.75 -19.90 5.02
C ASP A 157 18.21 -19.66 6.45
N GLU A 158 19.10 -19.73 7.43
CA GLU A 158 18.77 -19.57 8.85
C GLU A 158 18.13 -18.20 9.17
N ARG A 159 18.52 -17.13 8.43
CA ARG A 159 17.93 -15.80 8.61
C ARG A 159 16.46 -15.79 8.23
N ILE A 160 16.11 -16.49 7.14
CA ILE A 160 14.71 -16.64 6.72
C ILE A 160 13.93 -17.41 7.79
N GLN A 161 14.51 -18.50 8.31
CA GLN A 161 13.87 -19.29 9.36
C GLN A 161 13.63 -18.48 10.65
N ALA A 162 14.59 -17.64 11.06
CA ALA A 162 14.43 -16.73 12.20
C ALA A 162 13.29 -15.73 11.99
N LEU A 163 13.21 -15.09 10.82
CA LEU A 163 12.13 -14.18 10.47
C LEU A 163 10.77 -14.87 10.42
N LEU A 164 10.70 -16.10 9.88
CA LEU A 164 9.49 -16.90 9.86
C LEU A 164 9.01 -17.20 11.27
N GLN A 165 9.89 -17.57 12.21
CA GLN A 165 9.50 -17.81 13.60
C GLN A 165 8.86 -16.56 14.24
N LYS A 166 9.47 -15.37 14.05
CA LYS A 166 8.89 -14.11 14.54
C LYS A 166 7.55 -13.79 13.84
N PHE A 167 7.46 -14.00 12.54
CA PHE A 167 6.23 -13.82 11.76
C PHE A 167 5.08 -14.69 12.29
N HIS A 168 5.29 -15.99 12.53
CA HIS A 168 4.25 -16.88 13.06
C HIS A 168 3.78 -16.46 14.46
N LYS A 169 4.69 -15.95 15.30
CA LYS A 169 4.31 -15.39 16.61
C LYS A 169 3.38 -14.18 16.44
N TRP A 170 3.69 -13.28 15.50
CA TRP A 170 2.89 -12.08 15.25
C TRP A 170 1.55 -12.40 14.62
N ASP A 171 1.52 -13.34 13.67
CA ASP A 171 0.28 -13.83 13.07
C ASP A 171 -0.68 -14.37 14.14
N LYS A 172 -0.17 -15.21 15.05
CA LYS A 172 -0.96 -15.71 16.18
C LYS A 172 -1.48 -14.61 17.09
N GLN A 173 -0.72 -13.53 17.29
CA GLN A 173 -1.15 -12.39 18.10
C GLN A 173 -2.24 -11.57 17.40
N MET A 174 -2.04 -11.21 16.12
CA MET A 174 -3.05 -10.49 15.33
C MET A 174 -4.38 -11.24 15.30
N ARG A 175 -4.34 -12.56 15.10
CA ARG A 175 -5.54 -13.41 15.07
C ARG A 175 -6.26 -13.53 16.41
N LYS A 176 -5.61 -13.23 17.54
CA LYS A 176 -6.26 -13.15 18.86
C LYS A 176 -6.94 -11.79 19.11
N GLU A 177 -6.51 -10.76 18.39
CA GLU A 177 -6.89 -9.37 18.61
C GLU A 177 -7.69 -8.79 17.42
N LEU A 178 -8.44 -9.64 16.71
CA LEU A 178 -9.20 -9.24 15.51
C LEU A 178 -10.18 -8.09 15.78
N GLY A 179 -10.74 -8.00 16.99
CA GLY A 179 -11.62 -6.91 17.40
C GLY A 179 -10.93 -5.56 17.63
N LEU A 180 -9.60 -5.50 17.56
CA LEU A 180 -8.78 -4.28 17.67
C LEU A 180 -8.26 -3.79 16.32
N LEU A 181 -8.58 -4.49 15.22
CA LEU A 181 -8.21 -4.08 13.88
C LEU A 181 -9.04 -2.88 13.44
N VAL A 182 -8.43 -1.98 12.68
CA VAL A 182 -9.07 -0.77 12.15
C VAL A 182 -8.82 -0.67 10.65
N PRO A 183 -9.76 -0.06 9.89
CA PRO A 183 -9.50 0.20 8.47
C PRO A 183 -8.23 1.04 8.33
N SER A 184 -7.37 0.58 7.44
CA SER A 184 -6.06 1.16 7.17
C SER A 184 -5.85 1.14 5.65
N HIS A 185 -5.06 2.07 5.12
CA HIS A 185 -4.67 2.04 3.72
C HIS A 185 -3.95 0.73 3.37
N GLY A 186 -3.22 0.14 4.33
CA GLY A 186 -2.59 -1.17 4.18
C GLY A 186 -1.18 -1.09 3.60
N ASP A 187 -0.90 -0.08 2.77
CA ASP A 187 0.43 0.16 2.18
C ASP A 187 0.82 1.66 2.08
N ALA A 188 0.52 2.45 3.12
CA ALA A 188 0.76 3.90 3.09
C ALA A 188 2.23 4.29 3.29
N HIS A 189 3.03 4.22 2.21
CA HIS A 189 4.43 4.65 2.17
C HIS A 189 4.66 5.83 1.21
N ALA A 190 5.82 6.47 1.27
CA ALA A 190 6.13 7.64 0.43
C ALA A 190 5.99 7.42 -1.09
N GLY A 191 6.22 6.20 -1.58
CA GLY A 191 5.97 5.85 -2.99
C GLY A 191 4.50 5.93 -3.44
N ASN A 192 3.55 5.94 -2.50
CA ASN A 192 2.11 6.10 -2.76
C ASN A 192 1.66 7.56 -2.55
N LEU A 193 2.61 8.50 -2.54
CA LEU A 193 2.36 9.94 -2.61
C LEU A 193 2.67 10.46 -4.02
N ILE A 194 1.68 11.11 -4.65
CA ILE A 194 1.86 11.84 -5.90
C ILE A 194 2.19 13.29 -5.57
N PRO A 195 3.27 13.87 -6.13
CA PRO A 195 3.49 15.30 -6.06
C PRO A 195 2.51 16.01 -7.00
N SER A 196 1.73 16.94 -6.47
CA SER A 196 0.82 17.80 -7.24
C SER A 196 1.14 19.28 -7.04
N PRO A 197 0.67 20.18 -7.92
CA PRO A 197 0.77 21.62 -7.69
C PRO A 197 0.17 22.07 -6.35
N GLU A 198 -0.79 21.33 -5.80
CA GLU A 198 -1.49 21.60 -4.54
C GLU A 198 -0.85 20.91 -3.32
N GLY A 199 0.22 20.14 -3.51
CA GLY A 199 0.92 19.39 -2.47
C GLY A 199 0.93 17.88 -2.70
N TRP A 200 1.22 17.11 -1.65
CA TRP A 200 1.29 15.65 -1.73
C TRP A 200 -0.11 15.01 -1.63
N LEU A 201 -0.45 14.13 -2.56
CA LEU A 201 -1.72 13.39 -2.60
C LEU A 201 -1.47 11.89 -2.37
N TRP A 202 -2.23 11.26 -1.47
CA TRP A 202 -2.25 9.80 -1.34
C TRP A 202 -2.95 9.14 -2.53
N MET A 203 -2.42 8.02 -3.00
CA MET A 203 -3.03 7.20 -4.05
C MET A 203 -2.97 5.71 -3.67
N ASP A 204 -3.55 4.86 -4.51
CA ASP A 204 -3.38 3.40 -4.46
C ASP A 204 -4.01 2.73 -3.23
N PHE A 205 -5.34 2.79 -3.15
CA PHE A 205 -6.09 2.24 -2.02
C PHE A 205 -6.49 0.77 -2.25
N GLU A 206 -5.87 0.06 -3.19
CA GLU A 206 -6.20 -1.34 -3.51
C GLU A 206 -5.94 -2.30 -2.33
N ASP A 207 -5.04 -1.90 -1.43
CA ASP A 207 -4.61 -2.66 -0.25
C ASP A 207 -5.36 -2.32 1.05
N ILE A 208 -6.40 -1.50 0.96
CA ILE A 208 -7.24 -1.19 2.12
C ILE A 208 -7.69 -2.48 2.81
N SER A 209 -7.42 -2.54 4.12
CA SER A 209 -7.72 -3.70 4.94
C SER A 209 -7.87 -3.32 6.42
N LEU A 210 -8.51 -4.20 7.19
CA LEU A 210 -8.54 -4.10 8.65
C LEU A 210 -7.18 -4.58 9.17
N MET A 211 -6.42 -3.66 9.77
CA MET A 211 -5.05 -3.87 10.21
C MET A 211 -4.86 -3.38 11.66
N PRO A 212 -3.77 -3.78 12.35
CA PRO A 212 -3.46 -3.25 13.69
C PRO A 212 -3.45 -1.72 13.74
N TYR A 213 -3.82 -1.14 14.89
CA TYR A 213 -4.13 0.28 15.04
C TYR A 213 -3.14 1.31 14.45
N TYR A 214 -1.84 1.01 14.47
CA TYR A 214 -0.80 1.88 13.94
C TYR A 214 -0.25 1.44 12.57
N TRP A 215 -0.96 0.58 11.84
CA TRP A 215 -0.46 -0.03 10.62
C TRP A 215 0.00 0.97 9.56
N ASP A 216 -0.78 2.01 9.28
CA ASP A 216 -0.41 3.02 8.28
C ASP A 216 0.84 3.81 8.69
N LEU A 217 0.97 4.19 9.96
CA LEU A 217 2.20 4.82 10.47
C LEU A 217 3.41 3.87 10.30
N ALA A 218 3.22 2.60 10.63
CA ALA A 218 4.22 1.56 10.48
C ALA A 218 4.60 1.31 9.02
N SER A 219 3.63 1.36 8.10
CA SER A 219 3.83 1.26 6.65
C SER A 219 4.74 2.37 6.15
N TYR A 220 4.54 3.58 6.65
CA TYR A 220 5.34 4.72 6.26
C TYR A 220 6.81 4.60 6.69
N VAL A 221 7.04 4.21 7.96
CA VAL A 221 8.39 4.21 8.54
C VAL A 221 9.12 2.88 8.45
N GLY A 222 8.45 1.77 8.11
CA GLY A 222 9.01 0.43 8.19
C GLY A 222 10.34 0.29 7.45
N ASN A 223 10.38 0.66 6.16
CA ASN A 223 11.63 0.65 5.40
C ASN A 223 12.61 1.75 5.85
N LEU A 224 12.12 2.94 6.23
CA LEU A 224 12.97 4.01 6.73
C LEU A 224 13.77 3.55 7.96
N VAL A 225 13.12 2.88 8.91
CA VAL A 225 13.75 2.30 10.11
C VAL A 225 14.63 1.10 9.77
N LEU A 226 14.20 0.24 8.84
CA LEU A 226 14.99 -0.92 8.41
C LEU A 226 16.36 -0.52 7.85
N PHE A 227 16.41 0.54 7.04
CA PHE A 227 17.64 1.02 6.40
C PHE A 227 18.37 2.11 7.20
N GLY A 228 17.64 2.96 7.91
CA GLY A 228 18.17 4.11 8.66
C GLY A 228 18.40 3.86 10.16
N GLY A 229 17.95 2.70 10.68
CA GLY A 229 18.02 2.36 12.08
C GLY A 229 16.92 3.02 12.93
N THR A 230 16.93 2.72 14.24
CA THR A 230 15.94 3.24 15.21
C THR A 230 16.08 4.73 15.51
N GLN A 231 17.14 5.38 15.01
CA GLN A 231 17.34 6.83 15.08
C GLN A 231 16.79 7.56 13.84
N GLU A 232 16.08 6.86 12.95
CA GLU A 232 15.51 7.47 11.76
C GLU A 232 14.61 8.68 12.15
N PRO A 233 14.77 9.86 11.52
CA PRO A 233 14.12 11.09 11.94
C PRO A 233 12.59 11.04 11.99
N THR A 234 11.95 10.36 11.06
CA THR A 234 10.48 10.27 10.98
C THR A 234 9.93 9.37 12.07
N PHE A 235 10.55 8.21 12.29
CA PHE A 235 10.21 7.27 13.36
C PHE A 235 10.41 7.89 14.74
N THR A 236 11.55 8.54 14.97
CA THR A 236 11.81 9.26 16.23
C THR A 236 10.84 10.42 16.43
N CYS A 237 10.46 11.14 15.36
CA CYS A 237 9.40 12.14 15.41
C CYS A 237 8.08 11.52 15.93
N MET A 238 7.62 10.41 15.36
CA MET A 238 6.39 9.73 15.80
C MET A 238 6.46 9.32 17.29
N LEU A 239 7.58 8.73 17.72
CA LEU A 239 7.76 8.27 19.10
C LEU A 239 7.82 9.38 20.16
N ASN A 240 8.23 10.57 19.75
CA ASN A 240 8.36 11.74 20.64
C ASN A 240 7.05 12.53 20.76
N HIS A 241 6.02 12.22 19.98
CA HIS A 241 4.74 12.93 19.98
C HIS A 241 3.61 12.01 20.42
N SER A 242 3.16 12.14 21.67
CA SER A 242 2.15 11.25 22.28
C SER A 242 0.75 11.39 21.66
N ASP A 243 0.48 12.50 20.98
CA ASP A 243 -0.74 12.73 20.19
C ASP A 243 -0.74 11.96 18.86
N ILE A 244 0.42 11.44 18.45
CA ILE A 244 0.61 10.56 17.29
C ILE A 244 0.70 9.11 17.75
N VAL A 245 1.65 8.82 18.65
CA VAL A 245 1.88 7.49 19.23
C VAL A 245 1.69 7.58 20.74
N SER A 246 0.49 7.22 21.20
CA SER A 246 0.17 7.17 22.64
C SER A 246 0.60 5.86 23.29
N ASP A 247 0.64 4.77 22.52
CA ASP A 247 1.08 3.45 22.96
C ASP A 247 2.24 2.97 22.09
N LYS A 248 3.45 3.15 22.63
CA LYS A 248 4.72 2.80 21.97
C LYS A 248 4.84 1.30 21.72
N LYS A 249 4.28 0.46 22.60
CA LYS A 249 4.37 -1.00 22.48
C LYS A 249 3.56 -1.48 21.29
N THR A 250 2.31 -1.03 21.19
CA THR A 250 1.44 -1.36 20.05
C THR A 250 1.99 -0.79 18.74
N PHE A 251 2.64 0.38 18.78
CA PHE A 251 3.32 0.93 17.60
C PHE A 251 4.54 0.09 17.20
N GLY A 252 5.40 -0.29 18.15
CA GLY A 252 6.56 -1.17 17.90
C GLY A 252 6.17 -2.52 17.32
N PHE A 253 5.06 -3.09 17.81
CA PHE A 253 4.46 -4.30 17.23
C PHE A 253 4.09 -4.09 15.75
N ALA A 254 3.36 -3.01 15.43
CA ALA A 254 2.95 -2.71 14.05
C ALA A 254 4.15 -2.48 13.12
N VAL A 255 5.18 -1.75 13.57
CA VAL A 255 6.42 -1.53 12.79
C VAL A 255 7.15 -2.85 12.55
N SER A 256 7.32 -3.68 13.58
CA SER A 256 7.94 -5.00 13.43
C SER A 256 7.17 -5.90 12.48
N ALA A 257 5.84 -5.92 12.59
CA ALA A 257 4.99 -6.65 11.67
C ALA A 257 5.16 -6.15 10.23
N ARG A 258 5.12 -4.84 10.00
CA ARG A 258 5.27 -4.27 8.65
C ARG A 258 6.63 -4.56 8.03
N ILE A 259 7.71 -4.55 8.82
CA ILE A 259 9.05 -4.95 8.38
C ILE A 259 9.05 -6.41 7.96
N LEU A 260 8.57 -7.31 8.83
CA LEU A 260 8.45 -8.74 8.50
C LEU A 260 7.63 -8.97 7.23
N MET A 261 6.52 -8.25 7.09
CA MET A 261 5.65 -8.30 5.93
C MET A 261 6.42 -7.95 4.65
N SER A 262 7.11 -6.80 4.66
CA SER A 262 7.89 -6.34 3.50
C SER A 262 9.00 -7.32 3.16
N THR A 263 9.80 -7.73 4.16
CA THR A 263 10.99 -8.55 3.94
C THR A 263 10.62 -9.91 3.39
N LEU A 264 9.65 -10.61 3.99
CA LEU A 264 9.23 -11.94 3.53
C LEU A 264 8.50 -11.87 2.18
N GLY A 265 7.61 -10.88 2.00
CA GLY A 265 6.88 -10.70 0.74
C GLY A 265 7.80 -10.40 -0.43
N ASN A 266 8.70 -9.42 -0.28
CA ASN A 266 9.65 -9.04 -1.33
C ASN A 266 10.64 -10.16 -1.63
N LEU A 267 11.10 -10.89 -0.61
CA LEU A 267 12.03 -12.00 -0.81
C LEU A 267 11.40 -13.15 -1.59
N ASP A 268 10.20 -13.57 -1.22
CA ASP A 268 9.44 -14.58 -1.95
C ASP A 268 9.21 -14.16 -3.41
N PHE A 269 8.80 -12.91 -3.64
CA PHE A 269 8.56 -12.38 -4.99
C PHE A 269 9.84 -12.29 -5.84
N ALA A 270 10.95 -11.87 -5.24
CA ALA A 270 12.25 -11.81 -5.91
C ALA A 270 12.82 -13.20 -6.21
N LEU A 271 12.70 -14.16 -5.28
CA LEU A 271 13.12 -15.55 -5.51
C LEU A 271 12.29 -16.25 -6.61
N ALA A 272 11.05 -15.82 -6.82
CA ALA A 272 10.22 -16.25 -7.94
C ALA A 272 10.60 -15.58 -9.28
N GLY A 273 11.54 -14.62 -9.28
CA GLY A 273 12.04 -13.94 -10.48
C GLY A 273 11.25 -12.71 -10.89
N HIS A 274 10.41 -12.15 -10.01
CA HIS A 274 9.53 -11.03 -10.33
C HIS A 274 9.88 -9.72 -9.61
N GLY A 275 10.81 -9.74 -8.66
CA GLY A 275 11.20 -8.59 -7.83
C GLY A 275 12.69 -8.30 -7.84
N ASP A 276 13.05 -7.21 -7.15
CA ASP A 276 14.44 -6.81 -6.95
C ASP A 276 15.10 -7.69 -5.87
N LEU A 277 15.91 -8.64 -6.30
CA LEU A 277 16.61 -9.57 -5.41
C LEU A 277 17.69 -8.88 -4.57
N GLU A 278 18.34 -7.85 -5.08
CA GLU A 278 19.36 -7.10 -4.32
C GLU A 278 18.70 -6.37 -3.16
N PHE A 279 17.61 -5.66 -3.44
CA PHE A 279 16.81 -5.00 -2.41
C PHE A 279 16.26 -5.99 -1.38
N ALA A 280 15.64 -7.09 -1.82
CA ALA A 280 15.07 -8.09 -0.91
C ALA A 280 16.14 -8.78 -0.04
N THR A 281 17.31 -9.08 -0.60
CA THR A 281 18.45 -9.63 0.14
C THR A 281 18.93 -8.61 1.18
N LYS A 282 18.97 -7.32 0.83
CA LYS A 282 19.35 -6.28 1.78
C LYS A 282 18.37 -6.14 2.94
N GLN A 283 17.07 -6.27 2.68
CA GLN A 283 16.07 -6.31 3.75
C GLN A 283 16.30 -7.50 4.68
N LEU A 284 16.57 -8.70 4.13
CA LEU A 284 16.84 -9.90 4.91
C LEU A 284 18.06 -9.75 5.83
N GLU A 285 19.13 -9.12 5.35
CA GLU A 285 20.34 -8.86 6.15
C GLU A 285 20.09 -7.93 7.35
N LEU A 286 19.20 -6.96 7.20
CA LEU A 286 18.99 -5.89 8.19
C LEU A 286 17.86 -6.20 9.17
N ALA A 287 16.92 -7.06 8.79
CA ALA A 287 15.64 -7.21 9.50
C ALA A 287 15.82 -7.67 10.95
N GLU A 288 16.54 -8.76 11.21
CA GLU A 288 16.64 -9.33 12.56
C GLU A 288 17.26 -8.36 13.59
N PRO A 289 18.43 -7.73 13.34
CA PRO A 289 19.00 -6.74 14.26
C PRO A 289 18.08 -5.55 14.53
N ILE A 290 17.41 -5.03 13.49
CA ILE A 290 16.49 -3.88 13.64
C ILE A 290 15.25 -4.27 14.45
N LEU A 291 14.69 -5.45 14.19
CA LEU A 291 13.55 -5.97 14.92
C LEU A 291 13.86 -6.10 16.43
N GLN A 292 15.06 -6.57 16.79
CA GLN A 292 15.49 -6.61 18.19
C GLN A 292 15.61 -5.22 18.82
N GLN A 293 16.13 -4.23 18.09
CA GLN A 293 16.23 -2.85 18.58
C GLN A 293 14.86 -2.22 18.81
N ILE A 294 13.89 -2.48 17.92
CA ILE A 294 12.51 -1.99 18.08
C ILE A 294 11.87 -2.61 19.33
N ASP A 295 12.02 -3.92 19.53
CA ASP A 295 11.47 -4.62 20.70
C ASP A 295 12.00 -3.99 22.02
N LEU A 296 13.32 -3.74 22.08
CA LEU A 296 13.96 -3.08 23.24
C LEU A 296 13.45 -1.65 23.46
N LEU A 297 13.31 -0.87 22.38
CA LEU A 297 12.92 0.53 22.46
C LEU A 297 11.44 0.71 22.83
N THR A 298 10.58 -0.22 22.43
CA THR A 298 9.12 -0.14 22.60
C THR A 298 8.60 -0.98 23.77
N GLY A 299 9.49 -1.62 24.52
CA GLY A 299 9.18 -2.28 25.79
C GLY A 299 8.72 -3.73 25.66
N GLU A 300 9.00 -4.40 24.55
CA GLU A 300 8.93 -5.86 24.48
C GLU A 300 10.21 -6.45 25.08
N THR A 301 10.22 -6.60 26.40
CA THR A 301 11.18 -7.53 27.03
C THR A 301 10.77 -8.94 26.61
N LEU A 302 11.69 -9.67 25.98
CA LEU A 302 11.64 -11.13 25.84
C LEU A 302 11.35 -11.73 27.22
N LYS A 303 10.08 -11.97 27.54
CA LYS A 303 9.74 -12.97 28.55
C LYS A 303 9.98 -14.31 27.88
N GLY A 304 11.20 -14.81 28.07
CA GLY A 304 11.52 -16.19 27.81
C GLY A 304 10.70 -17.06 28.76
N GLU A 305 9.90 -17.94 28.19
CA GLU A 305 9.59 -19.29 28.68
C GLU A 305 9.48 -20.20 27.46
#